data_AF-A0A4V5UTX7-F1
#
_entry.id   AF-A0A4V5UTX7-F1
#
_cell.length_a   1.000
_cell.length_b   1.000
_cell.length_c   1.000
_cell.angle_alpha   90.00
_cell.angle_beta   90.00
_cell.angle_gamma   90.00
#
_symmetry.space_group_name_H-M   'P 1'
#
loop_
_entity.id
_entity.type
_entity.pdbx_description
1 polymer ?
#
loop_
_entity_poly.entity_id
_entity_poly.type
_entity_poly.pdbx_seq_one_letter_code
_entity_poly.pdbx_strand_id
1 'polypeptide(L)'
;MMRTLLSVVLFATNAPLFAQHINDSLLAKVARRFEETQHLSLQKIIPPTALQAGQMPEERLPCYPGRQVTVVAIFDKKPVAAYGRMLVMKRITSTTQFDEHLFQRAGYDETFKVNYVLLSVYFPPEATYKNCNTILQVYDKKEPSNKVWLIILTK
;
A
#
# COMPACT_ATOMS: atom_id res chain seq x y z
N MET A 1 -64.35 -1.44 -22.24
CA MET A 1 -63.09 -2.23 -22.25
C MET A 1 -61.92 -1.27 -22.35
N MET A 2 -61.30 -0.90 -21.24
CA MET A 2 -60.11 -0.01 -21.21
C MET A 2 -58.86 -0.89 -21.12
N ARG A 3 -57.97 -0.76 -22.11
CA ARG A 3 -56.70 -1.48 -22.17
C ARG A 3 -55.70 -0.81 -21.25
N THR A 4 -55.31 -1.50 -20.18
CA THR A 4 -54.22 -1.12 -19.28
C THR A 4 -52.90 -1.17 -20.06
N LEU A 5 -52.27 -0.02 -20.31
CA LEU A 5 -50.90 0.04 -20.79
C LEU A 5 -49.95 -0.27 -19.64
N LEU A 6 -49.30 -1.43 -19.72
CA LEU A 6 -48.23 -1.83 -18.82
C LEU A 6 -46.96 -1.06 -19.21
N SER A 7 -46.61 -0.01 -18.47
CA SER A 7 -45.30 0.64 -18.59
C SER A 7 -44.26 -0.23 -17.88
N VAL A 8 -43.54 -1.05 -18.63
CA VAL A 8 -42.34 -1.74 -18.13
C VAL A 8 -41.24 -0.71 -17.96
N VAL A 9 -41.01 -0.26 -16.73
CA VAL A 9 -39.82 0.51 -16.38
C VAL A 9 -38.64 -0.46 -16.41
N LEU A 10 -37.89 -0.46 -17.51
CA LEU A 10 -36.58 -1.11 -17.56
C LEU A 10 -35.64 -0.30 -16.65
N PHE A 11 -35.38 -0.84 -15.46
CA PHE A 11 -34.24 -0.43 -14.66
C PHE A 11 -32.97 -0.90 -15.41
N ALA A 12 -32.40 -0.01 -16.22
CA ALA A 12 -31.02 -0.15 -16.65
C ALA A 12 -30.16 -0.01 -15.40
N THR A 13 -29.79 -1.14 -14.79
CA THR A 13 -28.75 -1.18 -13.78
C THR A 13 -27.46 -0.75 -14.47
N ASN A 14 -27.10 0.52 -14.33
CA ASN A 14 -25.75 1.00 -14.60
C ASN A 14 -24.82 0.29 -13.60
N ALA A 15 -24.41 -0.93 -13.93
CA ALA A 15 -23.28 -1.56 -13.29
C ALA A 15 -22.08 -0.63 -13.51
N PRO A 16 -21.38 -0.17 -12.45
CA PRO A 16 -20.13 0.53 -12.65
C PRO A 16 -19.13 -0.47 -13.24
N LEU A 17 -18.95 -0.38 -14.57
CA LEU A 17 -17.81 -0.96 -15.26
C LEU A 17 -16.53 -0.39 -14.62
N PHE A 18 -15.54 -1.26 -14.43
CA PHE A 18 -14.17 -0.99 -13.95
C PHE A 18 -13.92 -0.99 -12.44
N ALA A 19 -14.30 -2.06 -11.73
CA ALA A 19 -13.44 -2.51 -10.64
C ALA A 19 -12.20 -3.17 -11.28
N GLN A 20 -11.13 -2.40 -11.51
CA GLN A 20 -9.88 -2.98 -11.98
C GLN A 20 -9.34 -3.91 -10.90
N HIS A 21 -9.35 -5.22 -11.17
CA HIS A 21 -8.88 -6.19 -10.20
C HIS A 21 -7.36 -6.10 -10.06
N ILE A 22 -6.89 -5.88 -8.83
CA ILE A 22 -5.45 -5.91 -8.55
C ILE A 22 -4.95 -7.35 -8.62
N ASN A 23 -4.02 -7.59 -9.53
CA ASN A 23 -3.37 -8.89 -9.75
C ASN A 23 -1.86 -8.71 -9.95
N ASP A 24 -1.12 -9.83 -10.00
CA ASP A 24 0.34 -9.82 -10.09
C ASP A 24 0.86 -9.10 -11.34
N SER A 25 0.15 -9.21 -12.46
CA SER A 25 0.51 -8.51 -13.71
C SER A 25 0.43 -7.00 -13.56
N LEU A 26 -0.63 -6.49 -12.91
CA LEU A 26 -0.77 -5.07 -12.63
C LEU A 26 0.31 -4.58 -11.66
N LEU A 27 0.55 -5.31 -10.56
CA LEU A 27 1.55 -4.95 -9.57
C LEU A 27 2.96 -4.91 -10.18
N ALA A 28 3.30 -5.86 -11.06
CA ALA A 28 4.56 -5.86 -11.80
C ALA A 28 4.70 -4.65 -12.72
N LYS A 29 3.63 -4.23 -13.42
CA LYS A 29 3.65 -3.02 -14.25
C LYS A 29 3.85 -1.75 -13.42
N VAL A 30 3.18 -1.65 -12.27
CA VAL A 30 3.38 -0.53 -11.34
C VAL A 30 4.83 -0.51 -10.87
N ALA A 31 5.35 -1.64 -10.37
CA ALA A 31 6.74 -1.76 -9.92
C ALA A 31 7.74 -1.33 -11.00
N ARG A 32 7.61 -1.88 -12.22
CA ARG A 32 8.47 -1.59 -13.36
C ARG A 32 8.52 -0.09 -13.69
N ARG A 33 7.39 0.62 -13.59
CA ARG A 33 7.39 2.07 -13.78
C ARG A 33 8.28 2.78 -12.76
N PHE A 34 8.27 2.36 -11.49
CA PHE A 34 9.17 2.94 -10.48
C PHE A 34 10.63 2.58 -10.74
N GLU A 35 10.91 1.36 -11.21
CA GLU A 35 12.26 0.96 -11.60
C GLU A 35 12.79 1.84 -12.73
N GLU A 36 11.99 2.08 -13.77
CA GLU A 36 12.38 2.88 -14.94
C GLU A 36 12.45 4.39 -14.64
N THR A 37 11.47 4.93 -13.92
CA THR A 37 11.36 6.40 -13.71
C THR A 37 12.18 6.92 -12.55
N GLN A 38 12.42 6.11 -11.52
CA GLN A 38 13.15 6.53 -10.31
C GLN A 38 14.49 5.80 -10.13
N HIS A 39 14.86 4.92 -11.08
CA HIS A 39 16.07 4.10 -11.01
C HIS A 39 16.15 3.30 -9.71
N LEU A 40 15.03 2.69 -9.33
CA LEU A 40 14.93 1.79 -8.18
C LEU A 40 14.98 0.34 -8.65
N SER A 41 15.23 -0.59 -7.72
CA SER A 41 15.18 -2.03 -7.97
C SER A 41 14.10 -2.68 -7.12
N LEU A 42 13.23 -3.47 -7.74
CA LEU A 42 12.20 -4.23 -7.02
C LEU A 42 12.87 -5.23 -6.06
N GLN A 43 12.50 -5.15 -4.77
CA GLN A 43 12.92 -6.12 -3.76
C GLN A 43 11.86 -7.17 -3.51
N LYS A 44 10.60 -6.75 -3.31
CA LYS A 44 9.51 -7.67 -2.96
C LYS A 44 8.15 -7.04 -3.23
N ILE A 45 7.18 -7.89 -3.56
CA ILE A 45 5.75 -7.55 -3.51
C ILE A 45 5.13 -8.36 -2.37
N ILE A 46 4.39 -7.71 -1.49
CA ILE A 46 3.74 -8.33 -0.33
C ILE A 46 2.23 -8.26 -0.55
N PRO A 47 1.53 -9.41 -0.54
CA PRO A 47 0.08 -9.44 -0.69
C PRO A 47 -0.61 -8.90 0.58
N PRO A 48 -1.91 -8.57 0.50
CA PRO A 48 -2.70 -8.13 1.65
C PRO A 48 -2.73 -9.21 2.72
N THR A 49 -2.38 -8.82 3.95
CA THR A 49 -2.48 -9.69 5.12
C THR A 49 -3.95 -9.81 5.53
N ALA A 50 -4.42 -11.05 5.72
CA ALA A 50 -5.76 -11.26 6.26
C ALA A 50 -5.80 -10.79 7.73
N LEU A 51 -6.56 -9.73 8.00
CA LEU A 51 -6.69 -9.20 9.35
C LEU A 51 -7.65 -10.02 10.19
N GLN A 52 -7.23 -10.38 11.41
CA GLN A 52 -8.16 -10.79 12.45
C GLN A 52 -8.84 -9.54 13.04
N ALA A 53 -10.10 -9.66 13.46
CA ALA A 53 -10.85 -8.55 14.03
C ALA A 53 -10.09 -7.93 15.22
N GLY A 54 -9.88 -6.61 15.16
CA GLY A 54 -9.19 -5.85 16.21
C GLY A 54 -7.66 -5.80 16.11
N GLN A 55 -7.05 -6.47 15.12
CA GLN A 55 -5.61 -6.38 14.86
C GLN A 55 -5.28 -5.32 13.80
N MET A 56 -4.18 -4.60 14.00
CA MET A 56 -3.60 -3.74 12.97
C MET A 56 -2.72 -4.58 12.03
N PRO A 57 -2.73 -4.34 10.71
CA PRO A 57 -1.81 -5.01 9.80
C PRO A 57 -0.41 -4.53 10.09
N GLU A 58 0.45 -5.48 10.45
CA GLU A 58 1.87 -5.24 10.68
C GLU A 58 2.67 -6.18 9.78
N GLU A 59 3.54 -5.58 8.97
CA GLU A 59 4.52 -6.31 8.19
C GLU A 59 5.91 -6.02 8.75
N ARG A 60 6.67 -7.08 9.03
CA ARG A 60 8.05 -6.95 9.47
C ARG A 60 8.97 -7.05 8.26
N LEU A 61 9.73 -5.99 8.00
CA LEU A 61 10.73 -5.98 6.95
C LEU A 61 12.14 -5.92 7.54
N PRO A 62 13.14 -6.53 6.87
CA PRO A 62 14.52 -6.27 7.20
C PRO A 62 14.81 -4.78 7.02
N CYS A 63 15.81 -4.28 7.73
CA CYS A 63 16.37 -2.98 7.37
C CYS A 63 17.22 -3.11 6.11
N TYR A 64 17.42 -1.98 5.42
CA TYR A 64 18.22 -1.90 4.20
C TYR A 64 19.36 -0.91 4.41
N PRO A 65 20.41 -1.27 5.19
CA PRO A 65 21.40 -0.30 5.62
C PRO A 65 22.09 0.41 4.47
N GLY A 66 22.20 1.74 4.56
CA GLY A 66 22.82 2.57 3.53
C GLY A 66 22.05 2.64 2.20
N ARG A 67 20.81 2.16 2.16
CA ARG A 67 19.95 2.21 0.96
C ARG A 67 18.76 3.12 1.17
N GLN A 68 18.27 3.66 0.06
CA GLN A 68 16.94 4.27 0.04
C GLN A 68 15.91 3.16 -0.18
N VAL A 69 14.86 3.13 0.64
CA VAL A 69 13.72 2.21 0.49
C VAL A 69 12.51 3.03 0.12
N THR A 70 11.84 2.62 -0.95
CA THR A 70 10.54 3.17 -1.34
C THR A 70 9.49 2.08 -1.21
N VAL A 71 8.44 2.37 -0.45
CA VAL A 71 7.27 1.53 -0.29
C VAL A 71 6.10 2.18 -1.03
N VAL A 72 5.55 1.45 -1.99
CA VAL A 72 4.32 1.84 -2.68
C VAL A 72 3.21 0.92 -2.20
N ALA A 73 2.23 1.46 -1.47
CA ALA A 73 1.09 0.70 -1.02
C ALA A 73 -0.10 0.95 -1.95
N ILE A 74 -0.63 -0.11 -2.55
CA ILE A 74 -1.75 -0.07 -3.50
C ILE A 74 -3.02 -0.56 -2.81
N PHE A 75 -4.10 0.20 -2.87
CA PHE A 75 -5.39 -0.16 -2.30
C PHE A 75 -6.33 -0.75 -3.35
N ASP A 76 -7.08 -1.79 -2.97
CA ASP A 76 -8.13 -2.42 -3.81
C ASP A 76 -9.20 -1.42 -4.21
N LYS A 77 -9.60 -0.57 -3.25
CA LYS A 77 -10.60 0.48 -3.43
C LYS A 77 -10.03 1.83 -3.03
N LYS A 78 -10.70 2.90 -3.45
CA LYS A 78 -10.38 4.25 -2.98
C LYS A 78 -10.46 4.29 -1.45
N PRO A 79 -9.36 4.61 -0.74
CA PRO A 79 -9.36 4.58 0.70
C PRO A 79 -10.20 5.74 1.26
N VAL A 80 -10.99 5.46 2.30
CA VAL A 80 -11.80 6.43 3.02
C VAL A 80 -10.93 7.20 4.02
N ALA A 81 -10.01 6.50 4.69
CA ALA A 81 -9.04 7.10 5.61
C ALA A 81 -7.71 6.31 5.59
N ALA A 82 -6.94 6.48 4.51
CA ALA A 82 -5.62 5.87 4.38
C ALA A 82 -4.69 6.30 5.52
N TYR A 83 -4.03 5.32 6.14
CA TYR A 83 -2.95 5.53 7.09
C TYR A 83 -1.80 4.61 6.74
N GLY A 84 -0.58 5.15 6.83
CA GLY A 84 0.63 4.38 6.63
C GLY A 84 1.75 4.93 7.49
N ARG A 85 2.51 4.04 8.12
CA ARG A 85 3.77 4.38 8.79
C ARG A 85 4.78 3.25 8.72
N MET A 86 6.04 3.61 8.84
CA MET A 86 7.17 2.71 9.05
C MET A 86 7.88 3.11 10.33
N LEU A 87 8.10 2.15 11.22
CA LEU A 87 8.88 2.30 12.44
C LEU A 87 10.22 1.60 12.25
N VAL A 88 11.32 2.35 12.27
CA VAL A 88 12.68 1.79 12.17
C VAL A 88 13.26 1.69 13.57
N MET A 89 13.47 0.46 14.05
CA MET A 89 13.96 0.19 15.39
C MET A 89 15.45 0.54 15.48
N LYS A 90 15.79 1.44 16.41
CA LYS A 90 17.16 1.74 16.83
C LYS A 90 17.43 1.09 18.19
N ARG A 91 18.48 0.28 18.28
CA ARG A 91 18.99 -0.18 19.57
C ARG A 91 20.17 0.69 19.98
N ILE A 92 19.93 1.61 20.91
CA ILE A 92 20.97 2.46 21.48
C ILE A 92 21.19 1.96 22.91
N THR A 93 22.39 1.47 23.17
CA THR A 93 22.81 0.86 24.44
C THR A 93 21.83 -0.22 24.93
N SER A 94 20.95 0.11 25.87
CA SER A 94 19.96 -0.75 26.53
C SER A 94 18.51 -0.34 26.28
N THR A 95 18.25 0.69 25.47
CA THR A 95 16.90 1.16 25.15
C THR A 95 16.55 0.94 23.68
N THR A 96 15.28 0.61 23.45
CA THR A 96 14.71 0.55 22.11
C THR A 96 14.06 1.89 21.80
N GLN A 97 14.51 2.54 20.72
CA GLN A 97 13.88 3.72 20.15
C GLN A 97 13.37 3.40 18.75
N PHE A 98 12.42 4.18 18.25
CA PHE A 98 11.89 4.04 16.90
C PHE A 98 11.95 5.38 16.17
N ASP A 99 12.46 5.37 14.94
CA ASP A 99 12.18 6.46 14.01
C ASP A 99 10.87 6.17 13.30
N GLU A 100 9.90 7.08 13.45
CA GLU A 100 8.63 7.01 12.74
C GLU A 100 8.70 7.79 11.43
N HIS A 101 8.31 7.12 10.35
CA HIS A 101 8.16 7.73 9.03
C HIS A 101 6.73 7.53 8.55
N LEU A 102 6.05 8.61 8.17
CA LEU A 102 4.68 8.58 7.72
C LEU A 102 4.59 8.56 6.19
N PHE A 103 3.64 7.80 5.68
CA PHE A 103 3.34 7.79 4.25
C PHE A 103 2.81 9.15 3.81
N GLN A 104 3.09 9.48 2.55
CA GLN A 104 2.51 10.63 1.88
C GLN A 104 0.99 10.50 1.77
N ARG A 105 0.33 11.62 1.49
CA ARG A 105 -1.12 11.65 1.23
C ARG A 105 -1.47 10.69 0.09
N ALA A 106 -2.64 10.04 0.21
CA ALA A 106 -3.16 9.17 -0.83
C ALA A 106 -3.30 9.89 -2.17
N GLY A 107 -2.83 9.21 -3.22
CA GLY A 107 -2.93 9.62 -4.61
C GLY A 107 -3.70 8.59 -5.45
N TYR A 108 -3.93 8.95 -6.70
CA TYR A 108 -4.53 8.08 -7.70
C TYR A 108 -3.65 8.07 -8.94
N ASP A 109 -3.40 6.87 -9.45
CA ASP A 109 -2.64 6.66 -10.66
C ASP A 109 -3.59 6.52 -11.86
N GLU A 110 -3.60 7.49 -12.78
CA GLU A 110 -4.53 7.44 -13.92
C GLU A 110 -4.17 6.37 -14.94
N THR A 111 -2.87 6.08 -15.12
CA THR A 111 -2.40 5.09 -16.10
C THR A 111 -2.82 3.68 -15.70
N PHE A 112 -2.62 3.35 -14.41
CA PHE A 112 -2.92 2.03 -13.88
C PHE A 112 -4.28 1.94 -13.20
N LYS A 113 -4.98 3.08 -13.04
CA LYS A 113 -6.26 3.24 -12.35
C LYS A 113 -6.28 2.72 -10.92
N VAL A 114 -5.20 2.93 -10.17
CA VAL A 114 -5.05 2.44 -8.78
C VAL A 114 -4.92 3.57 -7.77
N ASN A 115 -5.44 3.35 -6.57
CA ASN A 115 -5.22 4.25 -5.44
C ASN A 115 -3.95 3.82 -4.71
N TYR A 116 -3.09 4.76 -4.35
CA TYR A 116 -1.84 4.45 -3.69
C TYR A 116 -1.44 5.46 -2.62
N VAL A 117 -0.60 5.02 -1.69
CA VAL A 117 0.24 5.89 -0.86
C VAL A 117 1.70 5.49 -1.04
N LEU A 118 2.60 6.46 -0.86
CA LEU A 118 4.03 6.23 -1.04
C LEU A 118 4.82 6.72 0.17
N LEU A 119 5.87 5.98 0.51
CA LEU A 119 6.84 6.36 1.51
C LEU A 119 8.24 6.10 0.95
N SER A 120 9.15 7.07 1.07
CA SER A 120 10.57 6.90 0.77
C SER A 120 11.39 7.24 2.00
N VAL A 121 12.21 6.29 2.47
CA VAL A 121 13.05 6.41 3.66
C VAL A 121 14.48 6.06 3.30
N TYR A 122 15.43 6.92 3.66
CA TYR A 122 16.84 6.57 3.59
C TYR A 122 17.26 5.92 4.91
N PHE A 123 17.72 4.68 4.84
CA PHE A 123 18.21 3.95 6.00
C PHE A 123 19.67 4.34 6.25
N PRO A 124 20.05 4.75 7.47
CA PRO A 124 21.44 5.01 7.77
C PRO A 124 22.29 3.72 7.66
N PRO A 125 23.62 3.86 7.57
CA PRO A 125 24.54 2.73 7.46
C PRO A 125 24.43 1.75 8.63
N GLU A 126 24.86 0.50 8.39
CA GLU A 126 24.70 -0.63 9.33
C GLU A 126 25.31 -0.37 10.71
N ALA A 127 26.42 0.36 10.75
CA ALA A 127 27.08 0.76 11.99
C ALA A 127 26.17 1.54 12.96
N THR A 128 25.09 2.16 12.47
CA THR A 128 24.15 2.96 13.26
C THR A 128 23.07 2.11 13.93
N TYR A 129 22.76 0.90 13.43
CA TYR A 129 21.67 0.07 13.95
C TYR A 129 22.08 -1.38 14.21
N LYS A 130 22.54 -1.67 15.44
CA LYS A 130 22.68 -3.06 15.90
C LYS A 130 21.31 -3.73 16.01
N ASN A 131 21.03 -4.72 15.17
CA ASN A 131 19.76 -5.48 15.10
C ASN A 131 18.56 -4.63 14.66
N CYS A 132 18.70 -3.94 13.53
CA CYS A 132 17.65 -3.15 12.93
C CYS A 132 16.49 -4.02 12.46
N ASN A 133 15.30 -3.77 12.99
CA ASN A 133 14.03 -4.32 12.51
C ASN A 133 13.13 -3.17 12.10
N THR A 134 12.28 -3.39 11.10
CA THR A 134 11.25 -2.42 10.75
C THR A 134 9.86 -3.01 10.90
N ILE A 135 8.94 -2.17 11.34
CA ILE A 135 7.51 -2.47 11.40
C ILE A 135 6.83 -1.53 10.44
N LEU A 136 6.16 -2.10 9.44
CA LEU A 136 5.40 -1.39 8.44
C LEU A 136 3.91 -1.61 8.68
N GLN A 137 3.15 -0.53 8.75
CA GLN A 137 1.70 -0.59 8.92
C GLN A 137 1.06 0.29 7.86
N VAL A 138 0.23 -0.29 6.99
CA VAL A 138 -0.55 0.47 6.00
C VAL A 138 -1.94 -0.12 5.87
N TYR A 139 -2.97 0.70 6.05
CA TYR A 139 -4.37 0.28 6.01
C TYR A 139 -5.33 1.44 5.85
N ASP A 140 -6.59 1.14 5.57
CA ASP A 140 -7.68 2.10 5.63
C ASP A 140 -8.34 2.05 7.02
N LYS A 141 -8.22 3.16 7.77
CA LYS A 141 -8.74 3.27 9.16
C LYS A 141 -10.26 3.11 9.24
N LYS A 142 -10.99 3.46 8.18
CA LYS A 142 -12.47 3.45 8.18
C LYS A 142 -13.04 2.24 7.44
N GLU A 143 -12.25 1.59 6.58
CA GLU A 143 -12.63 0.35 5.89
C GLU A 143 -11.53 -0.72 6.04
N PRO A 144 -11.41 -1.39 7.20
CA PRO A 144 -10.35 -2.38 7.44
C PRO A 144 -10.33 -3.57 6.48
N SER A 145 -11.44 -3.82 5.76
CA SER A 145 -11.53 -4.84 4.71
C SER A 145 -10.93 -4.42 3.37
N ASN A 146 -10.57 -3.13 3.21
CA ASN A 146 -9.89 -2.64 2.01
C ASN A 146 -8.48 -3.22 1.95
N LYS A 147 -8.25 -4.10 0.97
CA LYS A 147 -6.99 -4.83 0.82
C LYS A 147 -5.88 -3.89 0.37
N VAL A 148 -4.68 -4.11 0.89
CA VAL A 148 -3.49 -3.31 0.58
C VAL A 148 -2.35 -4.22 0.16
N TRP A 149 -1.81 -4.01 -1.04
CA TRP A 149 -0.58 -4.65 -1.51
C TRP A 149 0.58 -3.69 -1.30
N LEU A 150 1.76 -4.21 -0.96
CA LEU A 150 2.96 -3.41 -0.76
C LEU A 150 4.01 -3.78 -1.80
N ILE A 151 4.51 -2.80 -2.53
CA ILE A 151 5.65 -2.94 -3.45
C ILE A 151 6.85 -2.28 -2.78
N ILE A 152 7.88 -3.07 -2.49
CA ILE A 152 9.11 -2.62 -1.83
C ILE A 152 10.20 -2.50 -2.89
N LEU A 153 10.74 -1.30 -3.04
CA LEU A 153 11.78 -0.94 -3.99
C LEU A 153 12.97 -0.34 -3.24
N THR A 154 14.19 -0.52 -3.75
CA THR A 154 15.39 0.07 -3.16
C THR A 154 16.30 0.75 -4.16
N LYS A 155 17.09 1.71 -3.68
CA LYS A 155 18.23 2.31 -4.39
C LYS A 155 19.52 2.08 -3.61
#